data_AF-A0A0F8Y1R8-F1
#
_entry.id   AF-A0A0F8Y1R8-F1
#
_cell.length_a   1.000
_cell.length_b   1.000
_cell.length_c   1.000
_cell.angle_alpha   90.00
_cell.angle_beta   90.00
_cell.angle_gamma   90.00
#
_symmetry.space_group_name_H-M   'P 1'
#
loop_
_entity.id
_entity.type
_entity.pdbx_description
1 polymer ?
#
loop_
_entity_poly.entity_id
_entity_poly.type
_entity_poly.pdbx_seq_one_letter_code
_entity_poly.pdbx_strand_id
1 'polypeptide(L)'
;MSFYHYAIKIISERLKSVDSLQKVLEKISIASAKGQIAFYPCGRYTRTILCEIKSRTPELLSKVIGCFDKSSEATMEKGISVYNIRKLDEFEEMISLLVLASNTFYSKEIRDIEELTNYNGPTLKT
;
A
#
# COMPACT_ATOMS: atom_id res chain seq x y z
N MET A 1 0.23 -38.27 3.71
CA MET A 1 0.72 -36.96 4.21
C MET A 1 -0.21 -36.47 5.31
N SER A 2 0.29 -36.03 6.45
CA SER A 2 -0.56 -35.53 7.55
C SER A 2 -1.05 -34.10 7.27
N PHE A 3 -2.22 -33.75 7.81
CA PHE A 3 -2.78 -32.40 7.76
C PHE A 3 -1.76 -31.33 8.20
N TYR A 4 -0.94 -31.64 9.21
CA TYR A 4 0.13 -30.77 9.68
C TYR A 4 1.16 -30.42 8.59
N HIS A 5 1.59 -31.39 7.79
CA HIS A 5 2.52 -31.14 6.69
C HIS A 5 1.90 -30.23 5.61
N TYR A 6 0.60 -30.40 5.34
CA TYR A 6 -0.10 -29.57 4.36
C TYR A 6 -0.29 -28.13 4.87
N ALA A 7 -0.67 -27.98 6.15
CA ALA A 7 -0.82 -26.67 6.80
C ALA A 7 0.51 -25.90 6.85
N ILE A 8 1.61 -26.55 7.27
CA ILE A 8 2.94 -25.93 7.30
C ILE A 8 3.41 -25.55 5.90
N LYS A 9 3.13 -26.37 4.89
CA LYS A 9 3.46 -26.04 3.49
C LYS A 9 2.71 -24.79 3.02
N ILE A 10 1.41 -24.70 3.25
CA ILE A 10 0.60 -23.52 2.91
C ILE A 10 1.11 -22.28 3.65
N ILE A 11 1.42 -22.40 4.95
CA ILE A 11 1.96 -21.29 5.74
C ILE A 11 3.32 -20.86 5.20
N SER A 12 4.22 -21.80 4.89
CA SER A 12 5.54 -21.53 4.33
C SER A 12 5.47 -20.87 2.95
N GLU A 13 4.60 -21.37 2.07
CA GLU A 13 4.35 -20.80 0.75
C GLU A 13 3.75 -19.38 0.86
N ARG A 14 2.85 -19.15 1.81
CA ARG A 14 2.31 -17.81 2.09
C ARG A 14 3.37 -16.86 2.65
N LEU A 15 4.18 -17.29 3.61
CA LEU A 15 5.26 -16.47 4.17
C LEU A 15 6.31 -16.12 3.12
N LYS A 16 6.57 -17.02 2.15
CA LYS A 16 7.44 -16.73 1.00
C LYS A 16 6.81 -15.76 -0.01
N SER A 17 5.49 -15.68 -0.07
CA SER A 17 4.75 -14.80 -0.99
C SER A 17 4.60 -13.36 -0.49
N VAL A 18 4.79 -13.09 0.81
CA VAL A 18 4.78 -11.74 1.35
C VAL A 18 6.18 -11.15 1.17
N ASP A 19 6.27 -10.08 0.40
CA ASP A 19 7.53 -9.37 0.24
C ASP A 19 8.02 -8.84 1.60
N SER A 20 9.33 -8.97 1.84
CA SER A 20 9.90 -8.30 2.99
C SER A 20 9.73 -6.79 2.85
N LEU A 21 9.63 -6.09 3.97
CA LEU A 21 9.51 -4.63 3.97
C LEU A 21 10.59 -3.94 3.11
N GLN A 22 11.81 -4.48 3.10
CA GLN A 22 12.90 -4.00 2.23
C GLN A 22 12.52 -4.07 0.74
N LYS A 23 11.97 -5.19 0.27
CA LYS A 23 11.51 -5.34 -1.12
C LYS A 23 10.35 -4.42 -1.45
N VAL A 24 9.46 -4.17 -0.49
CA VAL A 24 8.36 -3.20 -0.64
C VAL A 24 8.93 -1.80 -0.89
N LEU A 25 9.90 -1.37 -0.07
CA LEU A 25 10.57 -0.09 -0.24
C LEU A 25 11.31 0.04 -1.58
N GLU A 26 11.98 -1.03 -2.03
CA GLU A 26 12.64 -1.07 -3.35
C GLU A 26 11.64 -0.88 -4.49
N LYS A 27 10.50 -1.57 -4.45
CA LYS A 27 9.43 -1.41 -5.45
C LYS A 27 8.85 0.00 -5.47
N ILE A 28 8.60 0.57 -4.29
CA ILE A 28 8.12 1.95 -4.17
C ILE A 28 9.16 2.93 -4.75
N SER A 29 10.44 2.75 -4.43
CA SER A 29 11.53 3.57 -4.95
C SER A 29 11.59 3.54 -6.47
N ILE A 30 11.55 2.35 -7.09
CA ILE A 30 11.54 2.18 -8.54
C ILE A 30 10.31 2.87 -9.18
N ALA A 31 9.13 2.71 -8.59
CA ALA A 31 7.92 3.34 -9.10
C ALA A 31 7.95 4.87 -8.97
N SER A 32 8.56 5.40 -7.91
CA SER A 32 8.62 6.83 -7.63
C SER A 32 9.44 7.63 -8.65
N ALA A 33 10.30 6.94 -9.42
CA ALA A 33 11.02 7.53 -10.55
C ALA A 33 10.08 7.90 -11.71
N LYS A 34 8.88 7.32 -11.77
CA LYS A 34 7.91 7.49 -12.87
C LYS A 34 6.73 8.38 -12.52
N GLY A 35 6.53 8.70 -11.25
CA GLY A 35 5.36 9.44 -10.76
C GLY A 35 5.27 9.40 -9.25
N GLN A 36 4.09 9.76 -8.72
CA GLN A 36 3.83 9.80 -7.30
C GLN A 36 3.27 8.47 -6.77
N ILE A 37 3.48 8.26 -5.47
CA ILE A 37 3.06 7.05 -4.75
C ILE A 37 1.84 7.39 -3.91
N ALA A 38 0.78 6.61 -4.07
CA ALA A 38 -0.40 6.65 -3.23
C ALA A 38 -0.44 5.45 -2.29
N PHE A 39 -1.03 5.61 -1.11
CA PHE A 39 -1.25 4.53 -0.16
C PHE A 39 -2.74 4.35 0.12
N TYR A 40 -3.18 3.11 0.31
CA TYR A 40 -4.52 2.78 0.77
C TYR A 40 -4.49 1.43 1.52
N PRO A 41 -5.26 1.26 2.62
CA PRO A 41 -5.95 2.26 3.43
C PRO A 41 -4.98 2.98 4.39
N CYS A 42 -5.48 3.91 5.21
CA CYS A 42 -4.70 4.55 6.27
C CYS A 42 -4.62 3.68 7.54
N GLY A 43 -4.10 2.47 7.35
CA GLY A 43 -3.94 1.45 8.38
C GLY A 43 -2.59 1.45 9.10
N ARG A 44 -2.45 0.55 10.07
CA ARG A 44 -1.20 0.35 10.84
C ARG A 44 -0.03 -0.01 9.94
N TYR A 45 -0.23 -0.86 8.94
CA TYR A 45 0.87 -1.30 8.07
C TYR A 45 1.33 -0.19 7.12
N THR A 46 0.40 0.61 6.58
CA THR A 46 0.71 1.86 5.87
C THR A 46 1.59 2.78 6.70
N ARG A 47 1.25 2.97 7.99
CA ARG A 47 2.09 3.72 8.93
C ARG A 47 3.48 3.10 9.07
N THR A 48 3.59 1.79 9.25
CA THR A 48 4.89 1.10 9.33
C THR A 48 5.75 1.38 8.10
N ILE A 49 5.19 1.26 6.89
CA ILE A 49 5.92 1.52 5.65
C ILE A 49 6.36 2.99 5.59
N LEU A 50 5.46 3.93 5.87
CA LEU A 50 5.78 5.37 5.81
C LEU A 50 6.80 5.80 6.88
N CYS A 51 6.77 5.22 8.08
CA CYS A 51 7.79 5.44 9.11
C CYS A 51 9.16 4.93 8.65
N GLU A 52 9.18 3.81 7.96
CA GLU A 52 10.43 3.22 7.45
C GLU A 52 10.98 3.98 6.25
N ILE A 53 10.11 4.49 5.37
CA ILE A 53 10.49 5.47 4.36
C ILE A 53 11.12 6.70 5.02
N LYS A 54 10.44 7.30 6.01
CA LYS A 54 10.93 8.46 6.75
C LYS A 54 12.29 8.22 7.42
N SER A 55 12.52 7.01 7.91
CA SER A 55 13.76 6.65 8.59
C SER A 55 14.91 6.34 7.65
N ARG A 56 14.66 5.71 6.50
CA ARG A 56 15.71 5.14 5.64
C ARG A 56 15.92 5.92 4.33
N THR A 57 14.84 6.45 3.78
CA THR A 57 14.80 7.13 2.47
C THR A 57 13.86 8.34 2.52
N PRO A 58 14.12 9.34 3.38
CA PRO A 58 13.23 10.46 3.62
C PRO A 58 12.89 11.27 2.35
N GLU A 59 13.78 11.29 1.35
CA GLU A 59 13.56 11.90 0.04
C GLU A 59 12.35 11.31 -0.69
N LEU A 60 12.05 10.04 -0.47
CA LEU A 60 10.91 9.34 -1.06
C LEU A 60 9.58 9.84 -0.50
N LEU A 61 9.55 10.46 0.68
CA LEU A 61 8.33 11.09 1.21
C LEU A 61 7.81 12.20 0.30
N SER A 62 8.70 12.94 -0.36
CA SER A 62 8.32 13.98 -1.33
C SER A 62 7.60 13.44 -2.57
N LYS A 63 7.71 12.12 -2.80
CA LYS A 63 7.02 11.40 -3.88
C LYS A 63 5.69 10.81 -3.43
N VAL A 64 5.36 10.86 -2.14
CA VAL A 64 4.09 10.37 -1.62
C VAL A 64 3.04 11.45 -1.78
N ILE A 65 2.01 11.19 -2.59
CA ILE A 65 0.91 12.13 -2.78
C ILE A 65 0.04 12.23 -1.54
N GLY A 66 -0.15 11.08 -0.88
CA GLY A 66 -0.96 10.97 0.32
C GLY A 66 -1.42 9.54 0.57
N CYS A 67 -2.19 9.41 1.65
CA CYS A 67 -2.88 8.20 2.03
C CYS A 67 -4.38 8.37 1.82
N PHE A 68 -5.02 7.39 1.23
CA PHE A 68 -6.46 7.37 1.00
C PHE A 68 -7.12 6.46 2.03
N ASP A 69 -8.33 6.81 2.43
CA ASP A 69 -9.16 5.96 3.29
C ASP A 69 -10.65 6.16 2.99
N LYS A 70 -11.48 5.18 3.36
CA LYS A 70 -12.94 5.33 3.31
C LYS A 70 -13.45 6.23 4.42
N SER A 71 -12.82 6.15 5.59
CA SER A 71 -13.19 6.96 6.75
C SER A 71 -12.77 8.41 6.54
N SER A 72 -13.71 9.33 6.70
CA SER A 72 -13.43 10.78 6.76
C SER A 72 -12.64 11.17 8.02
N GLU A 73 -12.57 10.29 9.02
CA GLU A 73 -11.84 10.50 10.28
C GLU A 73 -10.44 9.88 10.25
N ALA A 74 -10.04 9.26 9.14
CA ALA A 74 -8.72 8.68 9.01
C ALA A 74 -7.64 9.75 9.16
N THR A 75 -6.58 9.40 9.89
CA THR A 75 -5.44 10.29 10.15
C THR A 75 -4.14 9.57 9.89
N MET A 76 -3.12 10.33 9.53
CA MET A 76 -1.75 9.86 9.34
C MET A 76 -0.76 10.79 10.03
N GLU A 77 0.53 10.43 10.00
CA GLU A 77 1.57 11.27 10.57
C GLU A 77 1.59 12.68 9.94
N LYS A 78 2.03 13.66 10.74
CA LYS A 78 2.20 15.04 10.29
C LYS A 78 3.09 15.07 9.03
N GLY A 79 2.59 15.73 7.98
CA GLY A 79 3.27 15.83 6.69
C GLY A 79 2.81 14.85 5.63
N ILE A 80 1.93 13.90 5.97
CA ILE A 80 1.24 13.04 5.01
C ILE A 80 -0.21 13.51 4.86
N SER A 81 -0.59 13.91 3.65
CA SER A 81 -1.97 14.24 3.33
C SER A 81 -2.86 13.00 3.43
N VAL A 82 -4.06 13.16 3.98
CA VAL A 82 -5.09 12.11 4.00
C VAL A 82 -6.27 12.55 3.16
N TYR A 83 -6.72 11.68 2.26
CA TYR A 83 -7.84 11.92 1.36
C TYR A 83 -8.90 10.84 1.52
N ASN A 84 -10.15 11.20 1.22
CA ASN A 84 -11.17 10.16 1.04
C ASN A 84 -10.87 9.38 -0.25
N ILE A 85 -11.07 8.06 -0.23
CA ILE A 85 -10.79 7.18 -1.38
C ILE A 85 -11.53 7.60 -2.66
N ARG A 86 -12.69 8.26 -2.54
CA ARG A 86 -13.44 8.79 -3.69
C ARG A 86 -12.71 9.90 -4.45
N LYS A 87 -11.64 10.45 -3.88
CA LYS A 87 -10.78 11.44 -4.53
C LYS A 87 -9.62 10.80 -5.30
N LEU A 88 -9.47 9.47 -5.27
CA LEU A 88 -8.32 8.80 -5.90
C LEU A 88 -8.23 9.13 -7.40
N ASP A 89 -9.37 9.15 -8.08
CA ASP A 89 -9.46 9.44 -9.52
C ASP A 89 -8.95 10.85 -9.87
N GLU A 90 -9.04 11.82 -8.95
CA GLU A 90 -8.48 13.17 -9.14
C GLU A 90 -6.94 13.15 -9.32
N PHE A 91 -6.31 12.05 -8.91
CA PHE A 91 -4.86 11.89 -8.89
C PHE A 91 -4.35 10.80 -9.84
N GLU A 92 -5.23 10.10 -10.55
CA GLU A 92 -4.89 8.88 -11.31
C GLU A 92 -3.68 9.07 -12.23
N GLU A 93 -3.66 10.15 -13.02
CA GLU A 93 -2.57 10.44 -13.98
C GLU A 93 -1.22 10.73 -13.30
N MET A 94 -1.21 11.11 -12.03
CA MET A 94 0.00 11.38 -11.25
C MET A 94 0.53 10.12 -10.55
N ILE A 95 -0.33 9.12 -10.32
CA ILE A 95 0.01 7.94 -9.52
C ILE A 95 0.74 6.92 -10.38
N SER A 96 2.03 6.70 -10.11
CA SER A 96 2.80 5.61 -10.72
C SER A 96 2.60 4.28 -10.01
N LEU A 97 2.22 4.30 -8.73
CA LEU A 97 1.91 3.11 -7.94
C LEU A 97 0.96 3.41 -6.78
N LEU A 98 -0.10 2.62 -6.68
CA LEU A 98 -0.96 2.54 -5.50
C LEU A 98 -0.54 1.37 -4.61
N VAL A 99 -0.08 1.67 -3.39
CA VAL A 99 0.30 0.67 -2.39
C VAL A 99 -0.94 0.29 -1.58
N LEU A 100 -1.39 -0.96 -1.76
CA LEU A 100 -2.47 -1.60 -1.01
C LEU A 100 -1.88 -2.33 0.20
N ALA A 101 -1.84 -1.65 1.34
CA ALA A 101 -1.19 -2.14 2.56
C ALA A 101 -2.21 -2.75 3.53
N SER A 102 -2.25 -4.08 3.64
CA SER A 102 -3.23 -4.80 4.47
C SER A 102 -2.56 -5.80 5.40
N ASN A 103 -3.03 -5.89 6.63
CA ASN A 103 -2.44 -6.78 7.65
C ASN A 103 -2.69 -8.28 7.38
N THR A 104 -3.66 -8.64 6.53
CA THR A 104 -4.12 -10.03 6.37
C THR A 104 -4.46 -10.40 4.94
N PHE A 105 -5.37 -9.68 4.30
CA PHE A 105 -5.85 -9.97 2.96
C PHE A 105 -6.22 -8.68 2.24
N TYR A 106 -5.84 -8.56 0.96
CA TYR A 106 -6.12 -7.39 0.12
C TYR A 106 -7.49 -7.41 -0.56
N SER A 107 -8.26 -8.50 -0.42
CA SER A 107 -9.49 -8.68 -1.19
C SER A 107 -10.54 -7.61 -0.88
N LYS A 108 -10.54 -7.11 0.35
CA LYS A 108 -11.39 -5.98 0.74
C LYS A 108 -10.89 -4.69 0.12
N GLU A 109 -9.60 -4.43 0.19
CA GLU A 109 -9.01 -3.21 -0.33
C GLU A 109 -9.15 -3.12 -1.86
N ILE A 110 -8.92 -4.22 -2.57
CA ILE A 110 -9.12 -4.32 -4.02
C ILE A 110 -10.57 -4.03 -4.38
N ARG A 111 -11.53 -4.66 -3.67
CA ARG A 111 -12.96 -4.40 -3.88
C ARG A 111 -13.29 -2.94 -3.65
N ASP A 112 -12.72 -2.30 -2.63
CA ASP A 112 -12.96 -0.89 -2.38
C ASP A 112 -12.46 -0.01 -3.53
N ILE A 113 -11.31 -0.33 -4.14
CA ILE A 113 -10.83 0.37 -5.34
C ILE A 113 -11.81 0.16 -6.50
N GLU A 114 -12.22 -1.08 -6.76
CA GLU A 114 -13.13 -1.43 -7.86
C GLU A 114 -14.53 -0.81 -7.70
N GLU A 115 -15.05 -0.68 -6.48
CA GLU A 115 -16.40 -0.19 -6.21
C GLU A 115 -16.47 1.33 -6.05
N LEU A 116 -15.37 1.99 -5.65
CA LEU A 116 -15.39 3.40 -5.23
C LEU A 116 -14.58 4.34 -6.12
N THR A 117 -13.81 3.78 -7.07
CA THR A 117 -12.87 4.53 -7.92
C THR A 117 -12.87 3.95 -9.33
N ASN A 118 -12.41 4.72 -10.31
CA ASN A 118 -12.15 4.23 -11.67
C ASN A 118 -10.67 3.85 -11.89
N TYR A 119 -9.87 3.93 -10.83
CA TYR A 119 -8.43 3.71 -10.87
C TYR A 119 -8.09 2.32 -11.44
N ASN A 120 -7.39 2.30 -12.58
CA ASN A 120 -6.93 1.08 -13.24
C ASN A 120 -5.40 0.93 -13.27
N GLY A 121 -4.69 1.84 -12.58
CA GLY A 121 -3.24 1.91 -12.58
C GLY A 121 -2.53 0.81 -11.79
N PRO A 122 -1.19 0.84 -11.76
CA PRO A 122 -0.39 -0.18 -11.08
C PRO A 122 -0.65 -0.24 -9.57
N THR A 123 -0.85 -1.45 -9.06
CA THR A 123 -1.04 -1.71 -7.61
C THR A 123 0.04 -2.61 -7.04
N LEU A 124 0.50 -2.30 -5.83
CA LEU A 124 1.38 -3.16 -5.02
C LEU A 124 0.61 -3.65 -3.81
N LYS A 125 0.42 -4.98 -3.72
CA LYS A 125 -0.28 -5.65 -2.62
C LYS A 125 0.76 -6.07 -1.58
N THR A 126 0.73 -5.48 -0.38
CA THR A 126 1.77 -5.70 0.65
C THR A 126 1.27 -5.83 2.08
#